data_AF-A0A8K1FH27-F1
#
_entry.id   AF-A0A8K1FH27-F1
#
_cell.length_a   1.000
_cell.length_b   1.000
_cell.length_c   1.000
_cell.angle_alpha   90.00
_cell.angle_beta   90.00
_cell.angle_gamma   90.00
#
_symmetry.space_group_name_H-M   'P 1'
#
loop_
_entity.id
_entity.type
_entity.pdbx_description
1 polymer ?
#
loop_
_entity_poly.entity_id
_entity_poly.type
_entity_poly.pdbx_seq_one_letter_code
_entity_poly.pdbx_strand_id
1 'polypeptide(L)'
;MAMLVTANTFQLALLLDSVVYTRAFITKMLTIGSPGLFVGIITSALHIPSELHYFSFKIFGLTMDGMDLLINGNVTIAYFTGVKVLRSLHFVLRKGKVSDVPCEMYFPLCRLVSRTEHLERQRSHTAPPSRGPYQQELHLLRTEEFRVIDARLTLIPARLRLRIPGIVLNNIGYVGVFSSTVALIWHASNFKADPTKPQVVLAVIGLASAVIVFVAYIPHYQRVLFRRVLIEIDSWFISFLFTTVTFGACDIMHWDTRVFFLVPAWIWCHWTIFLDALPPITRTRLQFQRRFALVVNSALFFFPLVIGYWIFFSKAPKMQNREMLNVPLGSFTVRMEMYSFLASKLFTMWVWTGRFLWRERFRPHDAFKLIKHRAQYRIAPPTAPPIAQRAVQPQLRRAWASVSNLHRKASS
;
A
#
# COMPACT_ATOMS: atom_id res chain seq x y z
N MET A 1 19.77 25.42 8.55
CA MET A 1 20.21 24.96 7.21
C MET A 1 20.21 23.44 7.05
N ALA A 2 20.79 22.65 7.98
CA ALA A 2 20.84 21.18 7.88
C ALA A 2 19.46 20.49 7.72
N MET A 3 18.43 20.94 8.46
CA MET A 3 17.04 20.44 8.28
C MET A 3 16.43 20.80 6.93
N LEU A 4 16.79 21.95 6.35
CA LEU A 4 16.31 22.35 5.02
C LEU A 4 16.95 21.48 3.92
N VAL A 5 18.23 21.11 4.12
CA VAL A 5 18.97 20.23 3.22
C VAL A 5 18.48 18.78 3.31
N THR A 6 18.20 18.26 4.51
CA THR A 6 17.62 16.91 4.68
C THR A 6 16.17 16.85 4.22
N ALA A 7 15.37 17.89 4.47
CA ALA A 7 14.01 17.98 3.94
C ALA A 7 13.99 18.05 2.40
N ASN A 8 14.88 18.83 1.78
CA ASN A 8 14.96 18.95 0.32
C ASN A 8 15.51 17.68 -0.36
N THR A 9 16.53 17.04 0.21
CA THR A 9 17.03 15.75 -0.31
C THR A 9 16.00 14.62 -0.14
N PHE A 10 15.22 14.64 0.95
CA PHE A 10 14.12 13.71 1.18
C PHE A 10 12.95 13.94 0.23
N GLN A 11 12.54 15.19 0.00
CA GLN A 11 11.51 15.53 -1.00
C GLN A 11 11.96 15.15 -2.42
N LEU A 12 13.23 15.38 -2.76
CA LEU A 12 13.80 15.00 -4.05
C LEU A 12 13.82 13.46 -4.21
N ALA A 13 14.22 12.71 -3.19
CA ALA A 13 14.25 11.25 -3.22
C ALA A 13 12.84 10.61 -3.31
N LEU A 14 11.83 11.26 -2.72
CA LEU A 14 10.42 10.83 -2.79
C LEU A 14 9.77 11.16 -4.14
N LEU A 15 10.09 12.33 -4.72
CA LEU A 15 9.64 12.72 -6.07
C LEU A 15 10.30 11.87 -7.17
N LEU A 16 11.57 11.50 -6.98
CA LEU A 16 12.35 10.70 -7.94
C LEU A 16 11.96 9.22 -8.04
N ASP A 17 11.13 8.69 -7.13
CA ASP A 17 10.59 7.31 -7.25
C ASP A 17 9.59 7.16 -8.42
N SER A 18 9.24 8.27 -9.09
CA SER A 18 8.34 8.33 -10.24
C SER A 18 9.03 8.14 -11.60
N VAL A 19 10.35 8.30 -11.69
CA VAL A 19 11.09 8.23 -12.96
C VAL A 19 11.95 6.97 -13.01
N VAL A 20 11.61 6.04 -13.92
CA VAL A 20 12.25 4.73 -14.06
C VAL A 20 13.73 4.85 -14.48
N TYR A 21 14.09 5.89 -15.25
CA TYR A 21 15.44 6.12 -15.76
C TYR A 21 16.47 6.47 -14.67
N THR A 22 16.03 6.98 -13.52
CA THR A 22 16.94 7.34 -12.43
C THR A 22 17.30 6.14 -11.55
N ARG A 23 16.72 4.95 -11.76
CA ARG A 23 16.97 3.79 -10.89
C ARG A 23 18.41 3.30 -10.92
N ALA A 24 19.08 3.24 -12.07
CA ALA A 24 20.48 2.76 -12.13
C ALA A 24 21.45 3.76 -11.47
N PHE A 25 21.28 5.05 -11.76
CA PHE A 25 22.07 6.14 -11.17
C PHE A 25 21.85 6.27 -9.66
N ILE A 26 20.59 6.23 -9.21
CA ILE A 26 20.23 6.26 -7.78
C ILE A 26 20.68 4.98 -7.07
N THR A 27 20.67 3.82 -7.73
CA THR A 27 21.20 2.58 -7.12
C THR A 27 22.70 2.71 -6.91
N LYS A 28 23.47 3.21 -7.89
CA LYS A 28 24.92 3.47 -7.73
C LYS A 28 25.21 4.51 -6.66
N MET A 29 24.48 5.63 -6.66
CA MET A 29 24.56 6.68 -5.63
C MET A 29 24.19 6.18 -4.23
N LEU A 30 23.19 5.29 -4.09
CA LEU A 30 22.80 4.73 -2.78
C LEU A 30 23.71 3.59 -2.33
N THR A 31 24.27 2.78 -3.23
CA THR A 31 25.24 1.74 -2.81
C THR A 31 26.57 2.36 -2.38
N ILE A 32 26.98 3.47 -3.00
CA ILE A 32 28.22 4.19 -2.64
C ILE A 32 27.96 5.16 -1.47
N GLY A 33 26.81 5.84 -1.47
CA GLY A 33 26.46 6.87 -0.49
C GLY A 33 25.77 6.36 0.76
N SER A 34 25.10 5.20 0.77
CA SER A 34 24.40 4.71 1.98
C SER A 34 25.32 4.26 3.11
N PRO A 35 26.49 3.62 2.87
CA PRO A 35 27.45 3.41 3.94
C PRO A 35 27.99 4.73 4.45
N GLY A 36 28.26 5.70 3.56
CA GLY A 36 28.71 7.05 3.94
C GLY A 36 27.67 7.87 4.70
N LEU A 37 26.37 7.70 4.42
CA LEU A 37 25.27 8.31 5.17
C LEU A 37 25.05 7.59 6.51
N PHE A 38 25.18 6.27 6.57
CA PHE A 38 25.02 5.49 7.80
C PHE A 38 26.21 5.71 8.74
N VAL A 39 27.44 5.66 8.21
CA VAL A 39 28.66 6.10 8.88
C VAL A 39 28.55 7.56 9.23
N GLY A 40 28.06 8.43 8.34
CA GLY A 40 27.82 9.85 8.59
C GLY A 40 26.81 10.11 9.71
N ILE A 41 25.75 9.31 9.84
CA ILE A 41 24.77 9.39 10.92
C ILE A 41 25.38 8.89 12.23
N ILE A 42 26.19 7.82 12.18
CA ILE A 42 26.89 7.26 13.34
C ILE A 42 28.02 8.17 13.80
N THR A 43 28.83 8.72 12.89
CA THR A 43 29.90 9.68 13.19
C THR A 43 29.34 11.04 13.52
N SER A 44 28.21 11.45 12.94
CA SER A 44 27.46 12.59 13.49
C SER A 44 27.09 12.26 14.92
N ALA A 45 26.33 11.21 15.21
CA ALA A 45 25.91 10.84 16.56
C ALA A 45 27.05 10.64 17.58
N LEU A 46 28.24 10.17 17.15
CA LEU A 46 29.43 9.96 18.00
C LEU A 46 30.34 11.19 18.09
N HIS A 47 30.16 12.18 17.23
CA HIS A 47 31.02 13.37 17.13
C HIS A 47 30.20 14.67 17.09
N ILE A 48 28.97 14.65 17.63
CA ILE A 48 28.23 15.87 17.92
C ILE A 48 29.02 16.56 19.02
N PRO A 49 29.65 17.72 18.76
CA PRO A 49 30.30 18.47 19.80
C PRO A 49 29.28 18.70 20.91
N SER A 50 29.69 18.58 22.17
CA SER A 50 28.84 18.87 23.34
C SER A 50 28.16 20.25 23.27
N GLU A 51 28.62 21.14 22.39
CA GLU A 51 28.02 22.44 22.10
C GLU A 51 26.78 22.43 21.17
N LEU A 52 26.40 21.29 20.59
CA LEU A 52 25.17 21.20 19.79
C LEU A 52 23.92 20.83 20.61
N HIS A 53 24.07 20.59 21.92
CA HIS A 53 22.96 20.42 22.87
C HIS A 53 22.04 21.65 23.02
N TYR A 54 22.35 22.78 22.36
CA TYR A 54 21.64 24.03 22.58
C TYR A 54 20.43 24.29 21.65
N PHE A 55 20.19 23.48 20.62
CA PHE A 55 19.02 23.68 19.76
C PHE A 55 17.76 23.02 20.34
N SER A 56 17.26 23.60 21.43
CA SER A 56 15.89 23.34 21.88
C SER A 56 14.92 24.25 21.11
N PHE A 57 13.96 23.66 20.41
CA PHE A 57 12.88 24.39 19.78
C PHE A 57 11.75 24.53 20.78
N LYS A 58 11.51 25.75 21.28
CA LYS A 58 10.30 26.05 22.04
C LYS A 58 9.15 26.32 21.07
N ILE A 59 8.34 25.31 20.83
CA ILE A 59 7.13 25.41 20.01
C ILE A 59 5.95 25.40 20.97
N PHE A 60 5.31 26.57 21.16
CA PHE A 60 4.13 26.75 22.01
C PHE A 60 4.26 26.26 23.46
N GLY A 61 5.45 26.37 24.04
CA GLY A 61 5.73 25.96 25.43
C GLY A 61 6.21 24.52 25.58
N LEU A 62 6.19 23.72 24.51
CA LEU A 62 6.88 22.43 24.45
C LEU A 62 8.33 22.67 24.00
N THR A 63 9.28 22.23 24.80
CA THR A 63 10.69 22.17 24.43
C THR A 63 10.94 20.87 23.70
N MET A 64 11.10 20.94 22.38
CA MET A 64 11.58 19.80 21.59
C MET A 64 13.09 19.86 21.47
N ASP A 65 13.75 18.75 21.80
CA ASP A 65 15.17 18.60 21.50
C ASP A 65 15.36 18.43 19.98
N GLY A 66 16.11 19.32 19.35
CA GLY A 66 16.46 19.23 17.94
C GLY A 66 17.19 17.92 17.60
N MET A 67 17.89 17.34 18.58
CA MET A 67 18.58 16.05 18.45
C MET A 67 17.60 14.90 18.23
N ASP A 68 16.50 14.84 18.96
CA ASP A 68 15.48 13.81 18.78
C ASP A 68 14.87 13.87 17.37
N LEU A 69 14.64 15.08 16.86
CA LEU A 69 14.08 15.26 15.52
C LEU A 69 15.08 14.81 14.45
N LEU A 70 16.36 15.13 14.61
CA LEU A 70 17.43 14.70 13.71
C LEU A 70 17.63 13.19 13.74
N ILE A 71 17.71 12.58 14.93
CA ILE A 71 17.86 11.13 15.10
C ILE A 71 16.69 10.40 14.45
N ASN A 72 15.45 10.81 14.73
CA ASN A 72 14.29 10.16 14.14
C ASN A 72 14.21 10.36 12.60
N GLY A 73 14.59 11.54 12.11
CA GLY A 73 14.70 11.81 10.68
C GLY A 73 15.73 10.90 10.01
N ASN A 74 16.90 10.78 10.62
CA ASN A 74 18.00 9.93 10.15
C ASN A 74 17.62 8.44 10.18
N VAL A 75 16.98 7.94 11.24
CA VAL A 75 16.46 6.56 11.31
C VAL A 75 15.46 6.30 10.19
N THR A 76 14.60 7.27 9.90
CA THR A 76 13.62 7.16 8.81
C THR A 76 14.32 7.10 7.45
N ILE A 77 15.31 7.98 7.20
CA ILE A 77 16.12 7.99 5.98
C ILE A 77 16.91 6.68 5.83
N ALA A 78 17.53 6.20 6.90
CA ALA A 78 18.29 4.95 6.92
C ALA A 78 17.38 3.76 6.59
N TYR A 79 16.18 3.72 7.18
CA TYR A 79 15.17 2.72 6.86
C TYR A 79 14.82 2.75 5.36
N PHE A 80 14.48 3.91 4.80
CA PHE A 80 14.16 4.05 3.37
C PHE A 80 15.29 3.57 2.46
N THR A 81 16.51 3.93 2.83
CA THR A 81 17.71 3.55 2.11
C THR A 81 17.91 2.04 2.17
N GLY A 82 17.81 1.44 3.35
CA GLY A 82 17.88 0.00 3.56
C GLY A 82 16.81 -0.77 2.76
N VAL A 83 15.56 -0.33 2.80
CA VAL A 83 14.46 -0.92 2.02
C VAL A 83 14.74 -0.87 0.52
N LYS A 84 15.26 0.27 0.04
CA LYS A 84 15.58 0.45 -1.38
C LYS A 84 16.76 -0.43 -1.81
N VAL A 85 17.79 -0.53 -0.98
CA VAL A 85 18.94 -1.41 -1.19
C VAL A 85 18.51 -2.88 -1.18
N LEU A 86 17.75 -3.34 -0.18
CA LEU A 86 17.23 -4.71 -0.10
C LEU A 86 16.39 -5.08 -1.33
N ARG A 87 15.54 -4.16 -1.80
CA ARG A 87 14.75 -4.37 -3.02
C ARG A 87 15.61 -4.47 -4.27
N SER A 88 16.62 -3.60 -4.39
CA SER A 88 17.56 -3.64 -5.51
C SER A 88 18.34 -4.96 -5.50
N LEU A 89 18.85 -5.37 -4.34
CA LEU A 89 19.59 -6.62 -4.16
C LEU A 89 18.72 -7.83 -4.51
N HIS A 90 17.49 -7.89 -4.01
CA HIS A 90 16.55 -8.96 -4.33
C HIS A 90 16.27 -9.05 -5.84
N PHE A 91 16.15 -7.90 -6.52
CA PHE A 91 15.97 -7.87 -7.98
C PHE A 91 17.20 -8.38 -8.74
N VAL A 92 18.41 -7.98 -8.32
CA VAL A 92 19.67 -8.42 -8.92
C VAL A 92 19.90 -9.92 -8.70
N LEU A 93 19.75 -10.40 -7.46
CA LEU A 93 19.93 -11.82 -7.11
C LEU A 93 18.93 -12.72 -7.85
N ARG A 94 17.69 -12.25 -8.07
CA ARG A 94 16.69 -13.01 -8.80
C ARG A 94 16.99 -13.06 -10.31
N LYS A 95 17.53 -11.98 -10.87
CA LYS A 95 18.02 -11.97 -12.27
C LYS A 95 19.23 -12.87 -12.47
N GLY A 96 20.14 -12.95 -11.50
CA GLY A 96 21.34 -13.79 -11.60
C GLY A 96 21.07 -15.29 -11.66
N LYS A 97 19.91 -15.76 -11.17
CA LYS A 97 19.48 -17.16 -11.29
C LYS A 97 18.78 -17.48 -12.62
N VAL A 98 18.53 -16.48 -13.46
CA VAL A 98 17.92 -16.62 -14.79
C VAL A 98 18.91 -16.08 -15.82
N SER A 99 20.09 -16.70 -15.92
CA SER A 99 21.10 -16.31 -16.91
C SER A 99 20.75 -16.89 -18.29
N ASP A 100 21.08 -16.08 -19.31
CA ASP A 100 21.15 -16.38 -20.74
C ASP A 100 19.87 -16.19 -21.57
N VAL A 101 19.09 -15.14 -21.29
CA VAL A 101 18.22 -14.56 -22.33
C VAL A 101 18.29 -13.03 -22.30
N PRO A 102 18.63 -12.38 -23.43
CA PRO A 102 18.69 -10.92 -23.52
C PRO A 102 17.32 -10.31 -23.19
N CYS A 103 17.30 -9.44 -22.19
CA CYS A 103 16.11 -8.68 -21.78
C CYS A 103 15.90 -7.49 -22.72
N GLU A 104 15.23 -7.69 -23.85
CA GLU A 104 14.59 -6.59 -24.56
C GLU A 104 13.29 -6.18 -23.84
N MET A 105 13.31 -5.01 -23.22
CA MET A 105 12.22 -4.50 -22.41
C MET A 105 11.21 -3.76 -23.30
N TYR A 106 10.35 -4.49 -24.01
CA TYR A 106 9.24 -3.89 -24.75
C TYR A 106 8.11 -3.52 -23.79
N PHE A 107 7.69 -2.25 -23.82
CA PHE A 107 6.44 -1.79 -23.23
C PHE A 107 5.27 -2.24 -24.12
N PRO A 108 4.42 -3.20 -23.71
CA PRO A 108 3.17 -3.40 -24.42
C PRO A 108 2.19 -2.36 -23.89
N LEU A 109 1.93 -1.34 -24.70
CA LEU A 109 0.67 -0.62 -24.66
C LEU A 109 -0.42 -1.71 -24.78
N CYS A 110 -1.10 -2.04 -23.68
CA CYS A 110 -2.28 -2.89 -23.74
C CYS A 110 -3.39 -2.10 -24.40
N ARG A 111 -3.35 -2.02 -25.73
CA ARG A 111 -4.54 -1.84 -26.52
C ARG A 111 -5.34 -3.11 -26.29
N LEU A 112 -6.50 -2.98 -25.66
CA LEU A 112 -7.53 -4.02 -25.64
C LEU A 112 -7.97 -4.19 -27.10
N VAL A 113 -7.12 -4.84 -27.90
CA VAL A 113 -7.47 -5.22 -29.27
C VAL A 113 -8.52 -6.30 -29.06
N SER A 114 -9.76 -5.94 -29.31
CA SER A 114 -10.84 -6.91 -29.37
C SER A 114 -10.35 -8.00 -30.33
N ARG A 115 -10.30 -9.24 -29.84
CA ARG A 115 -9.80 -10.39 -30.61
C ARG A 115 -10.61 -10.61 -31.90
N THR A 116 -11.76 -9.96 -32.00
CA THR A 116 -12.63 -9.86 -33.17
C THR A 116 -11.99 -9.10 -34.35
N GLU A 117 -11.33 -7.95 -34.13
CA GLU A 117 -10.72 -7.20 -35.25
C GLU A 117 -9.48 -7.88 -35.84
N HIS A 118 -8.73 -8.63 -35.03
CA HIS A 118 -7.58 -9.39 -35.56
C HIS A 118 -7.99 -10.67 -36.29
N LEU A 119 -9.11 -11.29 -35.90
CA LEU A 119 -9.67 -12.45 -36.62
C LEU A 119 -10.32 -12.03 -37.95
N GLU A 120 -10.93 -10.83 -38.02
CA GLU A 120 -11.44 -10.30 -39.28
C GLU A 120 -10.33 -9.80 -40.22
N ARG A 121 -9.26 -9.18 -39.71
CA ARG A 121 -8.08 -8.84 -40.54
C ARG A 121 -7.25 -10.05 -40.97
N GLN A 122 -7.27 -11.16 -40.22
CA GLN A 122 -6.63 -12.40 -40.67
C GLN A 122 -7.47 -13.17 -41.69
N ARG A 123 -8.78 -12.91 -41.79
CA ARG A 123 -9.64 -13.53 -42.81
C ARG A 123 -9.55 -12.86 -44.17
N SER A 124 -9.11 -11.61 -44.23
CA SER A 124 -9.08 -10.81 -45.47
C SER A 124 -7.74 -10.80 -46.21
N HIS A 125 -6.71 -11.49 -45.70
CA HIS A 125 -5.44 -11.68 -46.43
C HIS A 125 -5.21 -13.16 -46.75
N THR A 126 -5.66 -13.55 -47.93
CA THR A 126 -5.23 -14.73 -48.69
C THR A 126 -3.70 -14.76 -48.81
N ALA A 127 -3.07 -15.74 -48.13
CA ALA A 127 -1.69 -16.28 -48.20
C ALA A 127 -0.50 -15.29 -48.17
N PRO A 128 0.51 -15.43 -47.27
CA PRO A 128 1.60 -16.44 -47.42
C PRO A 128 2.27 -16.84 -46.06
N PRO A 129 3.58 -17.16 -46.02
CA PRO A 129 4.21 -18.48 -45.98
C PRO A 129 4.39 -19.09 -44.57
N SER A 130 4.70 -20.39 -44.56
CA SER A 130 4.99 -21.25 -43.41
C SER A 130 6.12 -20.75 -42.50
N ARG A 131 5.83 -19.78 -41.62
CA ARG A 131 6.61 -19.59 -40.39
C ARG A 131 6.04 -20.50 -39.31
N GLY A 132 6.86 -21.45 -38.87
CA GLY A 132 6.46 -22.54 -37.99
C GLY A 132 5.77 -22.06 -36.70
N PRO A 133 4.79 -22.81 -36.19
CA PRO A 133 3.92 -22.43 -35.07
C PRO A 133 4.64 -22.30 -33.71
N TYR A 134 5.95 -22.56 -33.63
CA TYR A 134 6.68 -22.65 -32.35
C TYR A 134 7.19 -21.31 -31.79
N GLN A 135 7.30 -20.24 -32.58
CA GLN A 135 7.85 -18.97 -32.07
C GLN A 135 6.81 -18.02 -31.47
N GLN A 136 5.52 -18.17 -31.80
CA GLN A 136 4.48 -17.26 -31.31
C GLN A 136 3.88 -17.69 -29.95
N GLU A 137 4.02 -18.97 -29.56
CA GLU A 137 3.67 -19.44 -28.22
C GLU A 137 4.78 -19.16 -27.19
N LEU A 138 6.05 -19.08 -27.60
CA LEU A 138 7.15 -18.85 -26.67
C LEU A 138 7.19 -17.43 -26.07
N HIS A 139 6.61 -16.44 -26.77
CA HIS A 139 6.51 -15.06 -26.28
C HIS A 139 5.37 -14.82 -25.27
N LEU A 140 4.41 -15.75 -25.16
CA LEU A 140 3.31 -15.67 -24.20
C LEU A 140 3.59 -16.41 -22.88
N LEU A 141 4.66 -17.21 -22.80
CA LEU A 141 4.96 -18.08 -21.66
C LEU A 141 6.12 -17.61 -20.77
N ARG A 142 6.80 -16.50 -21.11
CA ARG A 142 8.00 -16.06 -20.40
C ARG A 142 7.90 -14.64 -19.82
N THR A 143 6.71 -14.25 -19.39
CA THR A 143 6.59 -13.29 -18.28
C THR A 143 6.45 -14.13 -17.02
N GLU A 144 7.45 -14.04 -16.14
CA GLU A 144 7.54 -14.78 -14.86
C GLU A 144 6.17 -15.19 -14.32
N GLU A 145 5.99 -16.49 -14.09
CA GLU A 145 4.86 -17.18 -13.48
C GLU A 145 4.00 -16.32 -12.54
N PHE A 146 3.19 -15.41 -13.10
CA PHE A 146 1.96 -15.03 -12.48
C PHE A 146 1.04 -16.21 -12.71
N ARG A 147 1.24 -17.22 -11.86
CA ARG A 147 0.37 -18.36 -11.66
C ARG A 147 -1.05 -17.82 -11.78
N VAL A 148 -1.77 -18.27 -12.82
CA VAL A 148 -3.08 -17.74 -13.20
C VAL A 148 -3.89 -17.51 -11.94
N ILE A 149 -4.18 -16.24 -11.67
CA ILE A 149 -4.80 -15.79 -10.43
C ILE A 149 -6.26 -16.23 -10.48
N ASP A 150 -6.57 -17.39 -9.89
CA ASP A 150 -7.94 -17.88 -9.82
C ASP A 150 -8.74 -17.03 -8.85
N ALA A 151 -9.65 -16.21 -9.40
CA ALA A 151 -10.54 -15.33 -8.65
C ALA A 151 -11.50 -16.10 -7.70
N ARG A 152 -11.59 -17.43 -7.82
CA ARG A 152 -12.36 -18.30 -6.91
C ARG A 152 -11.67 -18.50 -5.56
N LEU A 153 -10.35 -18.31 -5.49
CA LEU A 153 -9.55 -18.50 -4.27
C LEU A 153 -9.59 -17.26 -3.34
N THR A 154 -10.79 -16.89 -2.90
CA THR A 154 -10.98 -15.86 -1.86
C THR A 154 -10.65 -16.41 -0.47
N LEU A 155 -10.40 -15.52 0.49
CA LEU A 155 -10.14 -15.90 1.90
C LEU A 155 -11.30 -16.70 2.49
N ILE A 156 -12.55 -16.28 2.22
CA ILE A 156 -13.77 -16.90 2.75
C ILE A 156 -14.61 -17.45 1.60
N PRO A 157 -15.14 -18.68 1.69
CA PRO A 157 -15.97 -19.27 0.65
C PRO A 157 -17.25 -18.48 0.39
N ALA A 158 -17.75 -18.52 -0.84
CA ALA A 158 -18.88 -17.69 -1.30
C ALA A 158 -20.18 -17.84 -0.48
N ARG A 159 -20.36 -18.98 0.22
CA ARG A 159 -21.54 -19.27 1.05
C ARG A 159 -21.62 -18.45 2.33
N LEU A 160 -20.48 -17.98 2.84
CA LEU A 160 -20.38 -17.21 4.09
C LEU A 160 -20.26 -15.69 3.83
N ARG A 161 -20.44 -15.24 2.59
CA ARG A 161 -20.30 -13.83 2.24
C ARG A 161 -21.58 -13.08 2.54
N LEU A 162 -21.48 -11.99 3.31
CA LEU A 162 -22.58 -11.05 3.45
C LEU A 162 -22.97 -10.48 2.07
N ARG A 163 -24.24 -10.58 1.73
CA ARG A 163 -24.80 -10.02 0.48
C ARG A 163 -25.29 -8.59 0.73
N ILE A 164 -24.36 -7.68 1.00
CA ILE A 164 -24.68 -6.25 1.04
C ILE A 164 -24.46 -5.67 -0.36
N PRO A 165 -25.43 -4.95 -0.95
CA PRO A 165 -25.21 -4.25 -2.22
C PRO A 165 -24.03 -3.28 -2.11
N GLY A 166 -23.18 -3.26 -3.14
CA GLY A 166 -21.97 -2.44 -3.16
C GLY A 166 -22.22 -0.95 -2.91
N ILE A 167 -23.28 -0.40 -3.49
CA ILE A 167 -23.71 1.00 -3.28
C ILE A 167 -24.02 1.27 -1.79
N VAL A 168 -24.76 0.37 -1.13
CA VAL A 168 -25.09 0.50 0.30
C VAL A 168 -23.82 0.48 1.13
N LEU A 169 -22.88 -0.42 0.82
CA LEU A 169 -21.61 -0.51 1.53
C LEU A 169 -20.76 0.76 1.37
N ASN A 170 -20.71 1.33 0.16
CA ASN A 170 -20.02 2.59 -0.09
C ASN A 170 -20.68 3.75 0.67
N ASN A 171 -22.01 3.81 0.72
CA ASN A 171 -22.75 4.85 1.46
C ASN A 171 -22.47 4.77 2.98
N ILE A 172 -22.50 3.56 3.56
CA ILE A 172 -22.08 3.33 4.95
C ILE A 172 -20.64 3.80 5.14
N GLY A 173 -19.76 3.52 4.18
CA GLY A 173 -18.38 3.99 4.18
C GLY A 173 -18.27 5.51 4.19
N TYR A 174 -19.01 6.22 3.33
CA TYR A 174 -19.02 7.69 3.33
C TYR A 174 -19.49 8.23 4.68
N VAL A 175 -20.60 7.73 5.22
CA VAL A 175 -21.09 8.11 6.56
C VAL A 175 -20.00 7.87 7.61
N GLY A 176 -19.33 6.73 7.56
CA GLY A 176 -18.25 6.38 8.47
C GLY A 176 -17.07 7.36 8.44
N VAL A 177 -16.58 7.69 7.24
CA VAL A 177 -15.47 8.64 7.06
C VAL A 177 -15.87 10.05 7.47
N PHE A 178 -17.04 10.53 7.04
CA PHE A 178 -17.50 11.88 7.37
C PHE A 178 -17.73 12.04 8.87
N SER A 179 -18.44 11.11 9.51
CA SER A 179 -18.70 11.17 10.95
C SER A 179 -17.42 11.12 11.78
N SER A 180 -16.47 10.22 11.47
CA SER A 180 -15.19 10.16 12.19
C SER A 180 -14.34 11.42 11.98
N THR A 181 -14.33 11.97 10.77
CA THR A 181 -13.55 13.18 10.45
C THR A 181 -14.12 14.41 11.11
N VAL A 182 -15.45 14.59 11.05
CA VAL A 182 -16.15 15.71 11.72
C VAL A 182 -15.97 15.61 13.23
N ALA A 183 -16.13 14.43 13.81
CA ALA A 183 -15.93 14.21 15.25
C ALA A 183 -14.50 14.58 15.69
N LEU A 184 -13.48 14.15 14.94
CA LEU A 184 -12.08 14.47 15.23
C LEU A 184 -11.79 15.96 15.10
N ILE A 185 -12.20 16.61 14.00
CA ILE A 185 -11.98 18.05 13.79
C ILE A 185 -12.70 18.87 14.87
N TRP A 186 -13.94 18.52 15.19
CA TRP A 186 -14.72 19.20 16.22
C TRP A 186 -14.10 19.03 17.62
N HIS A 187 -13.57 17.84 17.91
CA HIS A 187 -12.85 17.65 19.17
C HIS A 187 -11.56 18.49 19.19
N ALA A 188 -10.80 18.47 18.10
CA ALA A 188 -9.56 19.23 17.98
C ALA A 188 -9.76 20.75 18.08
N SER A 189 -10.88 21.29 17.60
CA SER A 189 -11.16 22.73 17.62
C SER A 189 -11.69 23.26 18.96
N ASN A 190 -12.35 22.42 19.76
CA ASN A 190 -13.04 22.89 20.97
C ASN A 190 -12.13 23.10 22.18
N PHE A 191 -10.87 22.62 22.16
CA PHE A 191 -9.90 22.70 23.26
C PHE A 191 -10.35 22.20 24.65
N LYS A 192 -11.60 21.73 24.78
CA LYS A 192 -12.16 21.20 26.01
C LYS A 192 -11.54 19.84 26.30
N ALA A 193 -11.25 19.60 27.59
CA ALA A 193 -10.63 18.36 28.04
C ALA A 193 -11.50 17.13 27.75
N ASP A 194 -12.83 17.28 27.91
CA ASP A 194 -13.75 16.15 27.85
C ASP A 194 -14.64 16.24 26.59
N PRO A 195 -14.83 15.13 25.84
CA PRO A 195 -15.63 15.13 24.64
C PRO A 195 -17.12 15.30 24.96
N THR A 196 -17.82 16.06 24.13
CA THR A 196 -19.27 16.20 24.28
C THR A 196 -20.00 14.92 23.84
N LYS A 197 -21.15 14.62 24.45
CA LYS A 197 -22.00 13.47 24.05
C LYS A 197 -22.20 13.33 22.52
N PRO A 198 -22.55 14.39 21.75
CA PRO A 198 -22.72 14.26 20.30
C PRO A 198 -21.42 13.91 19.57
N GLN A 199 -20.25 14.38 20.03
CA GLN A 199 -18.97 14.00 19.44
C GLN A 199 -18.70 12.49 19.62
N VAL A 200 -18.95 11.95 20.81
CA VAL A 200 -18.80 10.52 21.10
C VAL A 200 -19.74 9.70 20.22
N VAL A 201 -21.01 10.11 20.07
CA VAL A 201 -21.98 9.43 19.20
C VAL A 201 -21.49 9.40 17.75
N LEU A 202 -21.00 10.52 17.21
CA LEU A 202 -20.44 10.58 15.86
C LEU A 202 -19.21 9.68 15.71
N ALA A 203 -18.33 9.62 16.70
CA ALA A 203 -17.17 8.74 16.70
C ALA A 203 -17.58 7.26 16.68
N VAL A 204 -18.59 6.88 17.47
CA VAL A 204 -19.13 5.51 17.52
C VAL A 204 -19.77 5.13 16.18
N ILE A 205 -20.55 6.03 15.57
CA ILE A 205 -21.11 5.81 14.22
C ILE A 205 -19.98 5.62 13.20
N GLY A 206 -18.94 6.46 13.28
CA GLY A 206 -17.75 6.38 12.42
C GLY A 206 -17.05 5.04 12.56
N LEU A 207 -16.82 4.60 13.79
CA LEU A 207 -16.18 3.34 14.12
C LEU A 207 -17.00 2.13 13.66
N ALA A 208 -18.29 2.08 14.01
CA ALA A 208 -19.18 0.99 13.61
C ALA A 208 -19.23 0.87 12.08
N SER A 209 -19.35 2.00 11.38
CA SER A 209 -19.37 2.04 9.92
C SER A 209 -18.04 1.56 9.31
N ALA A 210 -16.90 1.98 9.86
CA ALA A 210 -15.58 1.51 9.43
C ALA A 210 -15.41 -0.01 9.62
N VAL A 211 -15.86 -0.55 10.76
CA VAL A 211 -15.84 -1.98 11.06
C VAL A 211 -16.73 -2.76 10.09
N ILE A 212 -17.97 -2.32 9.89
CA ILE A 212 -18.93 -2.97 8.97
C ILE A 212 -18.33 -3.03 7.55
N VAL A 213 -17.80 -1.91 7.07
CA VAL A 213 -17.17 -1.85 5.75
C VAL A 213 -15.96 -2.78 5.69
N PHE A 214 -15.04 -2.69 6.64
CA PHE A 214 -13.84 -3.52 6.65
C PHE A 214 -14.18 -5.02 6.66
N VAL A 215 -15.05 -5.45 7.57
CA VAL A 215 -15.49 -6.85 7.69
C VAL A 215 -16.21 -7.32 6.43
N ALA A 216 -17.02 -6.48 5.79
CA ALA A 216 -17.69 -6.82 4.55
C ALA A 216 -16.70 -7.03 3.38
N TYR A 217 -15.56 -6.34 3.35
CA TYR A 217 -14.55 -6.50 2.30
C TYR A 217 -13.63 -7.71 2.50
N ILE A 218 -13.34 -8.12 3.74
CA ILE A 218 -12.43 -9.24 4.06
C ILE A 218 -12.75 -10.53 3.26
N PRO A 219 -14.01 -11.03 3.19
CA PRO A 219 -14.36 -12.23 2.46
C PRO A 219 -14.02 -12.20 0.96
N HIS A 220 -13.86 -11.00 0.41
CA HIS A 220 -13.62 -10.76 -1.01
C HIS A 220 -12.14 -10.63 -1.36
N TYR A 221 -11.26 -10.53 -0.36
CA TYR A 221 -9.81 -10.54 -0.60
C TYR A 221 -9.36 -11.89 -1.13
N GLN A 222 -8.47 -11.84 -2.11
CA GLN A 222 -7.89 -13.04 -2.68
C GLN A 222 -6.68 -13.49 -1.86
N ARG A 223 -6.62 -14.76 -1.47
CA ARG A 223 -5.59 -15.28 -0.54
C ARG A 223 -4.16 -15.01 -1.03
N VAL A 224 -3.93 -15.16 -2.34
CA VAL A 224 -2.61 -14.95 -2.95
C VAL A 224 -2.21 -13.48 -2.93
N LEU A 225 -3.12 -12.57 -3.31
CA LEU A 225 -2.85 -11.13 -3.29
C LEU A 225 -2.73 -10.61 -1.86
N PHE A 226 -3.57 -11.08 -0.94
CA PHE A 226 -3.52 -10.74 0.47
C PHE A 226 -2.17 -11.13 1.10
N ARG A 227 -1.71 -12.37 0.90
CA ARG A 227 -0.38 -12.81 1.35
C ARG A 227 0.73 -11.95 0.75
N ARG A 228 0.57 -11.51 -0.51
CA ARG A 228 1.55 -10.64 -1.15
C ARG A 228 1.58 -9.23 -0.55
N VAL A 229 0.41 -8.64 -0.28
CA VAL A 229 0.32 -7.36 0.46
C VAL A 229 0.99 -7.51 1.83
N LEU A 230 0.72 -8.61 2.54
CA LEU A 230 1.35 -8.92 3.83
C LEU A 230 2.84 -9.26 3.77
N ILE A 231 3.46 -9.45 2.61
CA ILE A 231 4.92 -9.64 2.50
C ILE A 231 5.58 -8.34 2.02
N GLU A 232 4.80 -7.43 1.45
CA GLU A 232 5.32 -6.17 0.94
C GLU A 232 5.75 -5.26 2.09
N ILE A 233 7.02 -4.87 2.09
CA ILE A 233 7.62 -4.05 3.15
C ILE A 233 6.94 -2.67 3.30
N ASP A 234 6.45 -2.08 2.21
CA ASP A 234 5.68 -0.82 2.26
C ASP A 234 4.39 -0.99 3.09
N SER A 235 3.76 -2.18 3.05
CA SER A 235 2.54 -2.49 3.81
C SER A 235 2.83 -2.56 5.31
N TRP A 236 3.87 -3.31 5.71
CA TRP A 236 4.29 -3.40 7.10
C TRP A 236 4.71 -2.05 7.66
N PHE A 237 5.49 -1.30 6.90
CA PHE A 237 5.96 0.00 7.32
C PHE A 237 4.81 0.94 7.65
N ILE A 238 3.84 1.08 6.73
CA ILE A 238 2.73 2.01 6.95
C ILE A 238 1.77 1.51 8.03
N SER A 239 1.52 0.20 8.13
CA SER A 239 0.72 -0.39 9.21
C SER A 239 1.37 -0.17 10.57
N PHE A 240 2.68 -0.39 10.69
CA PHE A 240 3.46 -0.11 11.90
C PHE A 240 3.43 1.38 12.25
N LEU A 241 3.66 2.25 11.27
CA LEU A 241 3.65 3.70 11.47
C LEU A 241 2.28 4.19 11.99
N PHE A 242 1.19 3.78 11.35
CA PHE A 242 -0.17 4.13 11.78
C PHE A 242 -0.48 3.58 13.17
N THR A 243 -0.08 2.34 13.45
CA THR A 243 -0.30 1.70 14.75
C THR A 243 0.46 2.45 15.84
N THR A 244 1.74 2.73 15.64
CA THR A 244 2.56 3.48 16.59
C THR A 244 2.00 4.88 16.85
N VAL A 245 1.59 5.62 15.82
CA VAL A 245 0.97 6.94 15.99
C VAL A 245 -0.35 6.85 16.74
N THR A 246 -1.21 5.89 16.38
CA THR A 246 -2.52 5.71 17.01
C THR A 246 -2.37 5.33 18.48
N PHE A 247 -1.55 4.33 18.79
CA PHE A 247 -1.31 3.88 20.17
C PHE A 247 -0.59 4.94 21.00
N GLY A 248 0.38 5.66 20.43
CA GLY A 248 1.04 6.79 21.11
C GLY A 248 0.06 7.92 21.44
N ALA A 249 -0.84 8.25 20.50
CA ALA A 249 -1.90 9.23 20.75
C ALA A 249 -2.93 8.73 21.78
N CYS A 250 -3.29 7.43 21.77
CA CYS A 250 -4.13 6.82 22.79
C CYS A 250 -3.48 6.87 24.19
N ASP A 251 -2.17 6.62 24.27
CA ASP A 251 -1.42 6.67 25.53
C ASP A 251 -1.38 8.09 26.11
N ILE A 252 -1.12 9.11 25.28
CA ILE A 252 -1.23 10.53 25.69
C ILE A 252 -2.65 10.86 26.19
N MET A 253 -3.67 10.27 25.56
CA MET A 253 -5.07 10.39 25.96
C MET A 253 -5.45 9.57 27.20
N HIS A 254 -4.54 8.78 27.77
CA HIS A 254 -4.82 7.83 28.86
C HIS A 254 -5.96 6.85 28.53
N TRP A 255 -6.06 6.44 27.26
CA TRP A 255 -7.07 5.50 26.79
C TRP A 255 -8.54 5.90 27.08
N ASP A 256 -8.79 7.21 27.21
CA ASP A 256 -10.12 7.77 27.39
C ASP A 256 -11.00 7.57 26.14
N THR A 257 -12.29 7.89 26.25
CA THR A 257 -13.30 7.93 25.17
C THR A 257 -12.84 8.64 23.90
N ARG A 258 -11.85 9.55 23.98
CA ARG A 258 -11.22 10.20 22.83
C ARG A 258 -10.52 9.23 21.87
N VAL A 259 -10.17 8.03 22.33
CA VAL A 259 -9.62 6.95 21.49
C VAL A 259 -10.57 6.56 20.36
N PHE A 260 -11.90 6.69 20.56
CA PHE A 260 -12.90 6.43 19.52
C PHE A 260 -12.77 7.35 18.30
N PHE A 261 -12.09 8.51 18.41
CA PHE A 261 -11.80 9.37 17.26
C PHE A 261 -10.63 8.85 16.40
N LEU A 262 -9.72 8.07 17.01
CA LEU A 262 -8.47 7.63 16.37
C LEU A 262 -8.62 6.24 15.71
N VAL A 263 -9.33 5.32 16.36
CA VAL A 263 -9.49 3.93 15.90
C VAL A 263 -10.10 3.84 14.49
N PRO A 264 -11.13 4.63 14.11
CA PRO A 264 -11.67 4.57 12.75
C PRO A 264 -10.63 4.85 11.68
N ALA A 265 -9.75 5.85 11.89
CA ALA A 265 -8.67 6.16 10.94
C ALA A 265 -7.65 5.02 10.85
N TRP A 266 -7.34 4.35 11.96
CA TRP A 266 -6.51 3.14 11.96
C TRP A 266 -7.13 2.01 11.14
N ILE A 267 -8.44 1.76 11.29
CA ILE A 267 -9.18 0.77 10.48
C ILE A 267 -9.19 1.17 9.00
N TRP A 268 -9.48 2.43 8.69
CA TRP A 268 -9.50 2.94 7.32
C TRP A 268 -8.13 2.81 6.64
N CYS A 269 -7.04 3.02 7.37
CA CYS A 269 -5.70 2.78 6.84
C CYS A 269 -5.46 1.31 6.50
N HIS A 270 -5.82 0.38 7.40
CA HIS A 270 -5.69 -1.05 7.10
C HIS A 270 -6.58 -1.46 5.94
N TRP A 271 -7.80 -0.91 5.85
CA TRP A 271 -8.65 -1.08 4.69
C TRP A 271 -7.99 -0.60 3.40
N THR A 272 -7.37 0.60 3.38
CA THR A 272 -6.71 1.12 2.16
C THR A 272 -5.49 0.32 1.75
N ILE A 273 -4.72 -0.22 2.71
CA ILE A 273 -3.61 -1.15 2.48
C ILE A 273 -4.14 -2.43 1.81
N PHE A 274 -5.19 -3.04 2.38
CA PHE A 274 -5.73 -4.31 1.89
C PHE A 274 -6.65 -4.19 0.68
N LEU A 275 -7.01 -2.98 0.23
CA LEU A 275 -7.71 -2.80 -1.04
C LEU A 275 -6.97 -3.45 -2.21
N ASP A 276 -5.64 -3.53 -2.19
CA ASP A 276 -4.84 -4.21 -3.20
C ASP A 276 -5.01 -5.74 -3.22
N ALA A 277 -5.49 -6.32 -2.12
CA ALA A 277 -5.85 -7.73 -2.08
C ALA A 277 -7.17 -8.03 -2.81
N LEU A 278 -7.91 -6.98 -3.22
CA LEU A 278 -9.19 -7.09 -3.92
C LEU A 278 -9.00 -7.04 -5.44
N PRO A 279 -9.28 -8.14 -6.18
CA PRO A 279 -9.15 -8.16 -7.64
C PRO A 279 -10.08 -7.14 -8.33
N PRO A 280 -9.70 -6.56 -9.49
CA PRO A 280 -10.54 -5.65 -10.27
C PRO A 280 -11.93 -6.22 -10.58
N ILE A 281 -12.01 -7.51 -10.95
CA ILE A 281 -13.29 -8.20 -11.21
C ILE A 281 -14.19 -8.15 -9.97
N THR A 282 -13.61 -8.36 -8.79
CA THR A 282 -14.34 -8.31 -7.52
C THR A 282 -14.71 -6.88 -7.14
N ARG A 283 -13.86 -5.88 -7.42
CA ARG A 283 -14.17 -4.46 -7.26
C ARG A 283 -15.39 -4.06 -8.10
N THR A 284 -15.44 -4.46 -9.37
CA THR A 284 -16.59 -4.19 -10.25
C THR A 284 -17.87 -4.84 -9.72
N ARG A 285 -17.79 -6.09 -9.23
CA ARG A 285 -18.94 -6.79 -8.64
C ARG A 285 -19.43 -6.15 -7.34
N LEU A 286 -18.52 -5.62 -6.52
CA LEU A 286 -18.83 -4.85 -5.33
C LEU A 286 -19.20 -3.40 -5.63
N GLN A 287 -19.33 -3.01 -6.90
CA GLN A 287 -19.60 -1.63 -7.33
C GLN A 287 -18.67 -0.63 -6.62
N PHE A 288 -17.41 -1.02 -6.39
CA PHE A 288 -16.44 -0.22 -5.66
C PHE A 288 -16.18 1.08 -6.41
N GLN A 289 -16.45 2.21 -5.76
CA GLN A 289 -16.21 3.52 -6.34
C GLN A 289 -14.80 4.00 -5.98
N ARG A 290 -13.96 4.29 -6.98
CA ARG A 290 -12.64 4.91 -6.73
C ARG A 290 -12.76 6.23 -5.97
N ARG A 291 -13.84 6.99 -6.19
CA ARG A 291 -14.14 8.22 -5.44
C ARG A 291 -14.20 7.97 -3.93
N PHE A 292 -14.76 6.85 -3.51
CA PHE A 292 -14.82 6.49 -2.09
C PHE A 292 -13.42 6.30 -1.51
N ALA A 293 -12.55 5.53 -2.19
CA ALA A 293 -11.17 5.37 -1.73
C ALA A 293 -10.36 6.68 -1.79
N LEU A 294 -10.62 7.58 -2.74
CA LEU A 294 -10.03 8.92 -2.72
C LEU A 294 -10.46 9.69 -1.47
N VAL A 295 -11.75 9.70 -1.12
CA VAL A 295 -12.25 10.36 0.09
C VAL A 295 -11.62 9.79 1.35
N VAL A 296 -11.53 8.46 1.47
CA VAL A 296 -10.86 7.80 2.60
C VAL A 296 -9.38 8.22 2.67
N ASN A 297 -8.63 8.16 1.56
CA ASN A 297 -7.21 8.52 1.55
C ASN A 297 -6.99 10.02 1.81
N SER A 298 -7.91 10.90 1.38
CA SER A 298 -7.88 12.32 1.72
C SER A 298 -8.09 12.53 3.23
N ALA A 299 -9.07 11.86 3.84
CA ALA A 299 -9.27 11.93 5.29
C ALA A 299 -8.03 11.44 6.06
N LEU A 300 -7.42 10.33 5.63
CA LEU A 300 -6.17 9.82 6.21
C LEU A 300 -4.98 10.76 6.02
N PHE A 301 -4.96 11.56 4.94
CA PHE A 301 -3.93 12.57 4.71
C PHE A 301 -4.05 13.75 5.69
N PHE A 302 -5.26 14.21 5.99
CA PHE A 302 -5.48 15.28 6.96
C PHE A 302 -5.39 14.83 8.42
N PHE A 303 -5.64 13.55 8.69
CA PHE A 303 -5.58 12.95 10.03
C PHE A 303 -4.31 13.30 10.84
N PRO A 304 -3.07 13.08 10.35
CA PRO A 304 -1.86 13.43 11.10
C PRO A 304 -1.72 14.93 11.34
N LEU A 305 -2.25 15.79 10.47
CA LEU A 305 -2.25 17.25 10.67
C LEU A 305 -3.20 17.64 11.81
N VAL A 306 -4.41 17.06 11.85
CA VAL A 306 -5.38 17.35 12.90
C VAL A 306 -4.88 16.85 14.26
N ILE A 307 -4.27 15.66 14.31
CA ILE A 307 -3.66 15.16 15.54
C ILE A 307 -2.46 16.00 15.96
N GLY A 308 -1.57 16.34 15.03
CA GLY A 308 -0.44 17.22 15.32
C GLY A 308 -0.91 18.57 15.86
N TYR A 309 -1.91 19.17 15.21
CA TYR A 309 -2.54 20.39 15.69
C TYR A 309 -3.08 20.22 17.12
N TRP A 310 -3.85 19.16 17.36
CA TRP A 310 -4.42 18.91 18.67
C TRP A 310 -3.35 18.70 19.74
N ILE A 311 -2.30 17.92 19.47
CA ILE A 311 -1.24 17.63 20.44
C ILE A 311 -0.37 18.85 20.74
N PHE A 312 0.02 19.63 19.72
CA PHE A 312 0.97 20.73 19.91
C PHE A 312 0.30 22.06 20.26
N PHE A 313 -0.98 22.24 19.91
CA PHE A 313 -1.67 23.51 20.09
C PHE A 313 -2.79 23.43 21.13
N SER A 314 -3.28 22.23 21.50
CA SER A 314 -4.24 22.17 22.58
C SER A 314 -3.54 22.39 23.91
N LYS A 315 -3.94 23.46 24.62
CA LYS A 315 -3.52 23.73 26.00
C LYS A 315 -4.19 22.78 27.00
N ALA A 316 -4.52 21.56 26.58
CA ALA A 316 -5.30 20.64 27.39
C ALA A 316 -4.44 20.26 28.63
N PRO A 317 -4.86 20.65 29.85
CA PRO A 317 -4.04 20.52 31.06
C PRO A 317 -3.78 19.06 31.48
N LYS A 318 -4.33 18.08 30.75
CA LYS A 318 -4.27 16.65 31.06
C LYS A 318 -3.31 15.86 30.15
N MET A 319 -2.63 16.48 29.18
CA MET A 319 -1.69 15.73 28.33
C MET A 319 -0.34 15.60 29.05
N GLN A 320 -0.09 14.43 29.64
CA GLN A 320 1.18 14.14 30.30
C GLN A 320 2.24 13.77 29.26
N ASN A 321 3.38 14.45 29.30
CA ASN A 321 4.55 14.00 28.56
C ASN A 321 5.10 12.76 29.25
N ARG A 322 4.81 11.58 28.70
CA ARG A 322 5.34 10.33 29.24
C ARG A 322 6.72 10.06 28.66
N GLU A 323 7.68 9.77 29.52
CA GLU A 323 8.97 9.23 29.13
C GLU A 323 8.75 7.80 28.62
N MET A 324 8.95 7.56 27.32
CA MET A 324 8.80 6.23 26.73
C MET A 324 9.96 5.32 27.08
N LEU A 325 11.16 5.89 27.06
CA LEU A 325 12.41 5.19 27.22
C LEU A 325 13.38 6.11 27.96
N ASN A 326 13.88 5.63 29.09
CA ASN A 326 14.96 6.27 29.82
C ASN A 326 16.07 5.22 29.98
N VAL A 327 17.04 5.24 29.07
CA VAL A 327 18.15 4.28 29.05
C VAL A 327 19.44 5.01 29.42
N PRO A 328 20.08 4.65 30.54
CA PRO A 328 21.43 5.12 30.85
C PRO A 328 22.44 4.43 29.92
N LEU A 329 23.14 5.21 29.10
CA LEU A 329 24.25 4.78 28.24
C LEU A 329 25.55 5.41 28.78
N GLY A 330 26.19 4.72 29.72
CA GLY A 330 27.41 5.20 30.37
C GLY A 330 27.13 6.44 31.23
N SER A 331 27.80 7.55 30.94
CA SER A 331 27.58 8.85 31.61
C SER A 331 26.39 9.65 31.06
N PHE A 332 25.73 9.16 30.01
CA PHE A 332 24.62 9.86 29.35
C PHE A 332 23.30 9.15 29.65
N THR A 333 22.22 9.90 29.84
CA THR A 333 20.86 9.35 29.92
C THR A 333 20.12 9.75 28.65
N VAL A 334 19.74 8.75 27.84
CA VAL A 334 18.92 8.98 26.66
C VAL A 334 17.46 8.92 27.09
N ARG A 335 16.83 10.10 27.17
CA ARG A 335 15.40 10.25 27.49
C ARG A 335 14.63 10.48 26.19
N MET A 336 13.80 9.51 25.83
CA MET A 336 12.91 9.63 24.68
C MET A 336 11.51 10.06 25.16
N GLU A 337 11.15 11.30 24.85
CA GLU A 337 9.83 11.83 25.17
C GLU A 337 8.79 11.45 24.10
N MET A 338 7.58 11.10 24.54
CA MET A 338 6.50 10.68 23.65
C MET A 338 6.14 11.77 22.62
N TYR A 339 6.17 13.06 23.00
CA TYR A 339 5.85 14.15 22.08
C TYR A 339 6.83 14.27 20.91
N SER A 340 8.13 14.29 21.19
CA SER A 340 9.18 14.35 20.16
C SER A 340 9.10 13.16 19.21
N PHE A 341 8.92 11.96 19.78
CA PHE A 341 8.72 10.74 19.00
C PHE A 341 7.49 10.85 18.09
N LEU A 342 6.34 11.21 18.66
CA LEU A 342 5.07 11.27 17.94
C LEU A 342 5.07 12.38 16.86
N ALA A 343 5.69 13.53 17.12
CA ALA A 343 5.87 14.61 16.15
C ALA A 343 6.54 14.10 14.86
N SER A 344 7.66 13.40 15.03
CA SER A 344 8.42 12.84 13.91
C SER A 344 7.61 11.78 13.15
N LYS A 345 6.87 10.93 13.86
CA LYS A 345 6.02 9.90 13.22
C LYS A 345 4.82 10.50 12.51
N LEU A 346 4.19 11.55 13.04
CA LEU A 346 3.08 12.26 12.39
C LEU A 346 3.52 12.89 11.07
N PHE A 347 4.69 13.53 11.02
CA PHE A 347 5.24 14.07 9.78
C PHE A 347 5.51 12.96 8.75
N THR A 348 6.15 11.87 9.19
CA THR A 348 6.41 10.71 8.33
C THR A 348 5.10 10.14 7.79
N MET A 349 4.08 10.01 8.63
CA MET A 349 2.75 9.53 8.28
C MET A 349 2.05 10.43 7.27
N TRP A 350 2.15 11.76 7.43
CA TRP A 350 1.61 12.73 6.49
C TRP A 350 2.23 12.60 5.09
N VAL A 351 3.54 12.46 5.01
CA VAL A 351 4.25 12.25 3.73
C VAL A 351 3.80 10.95 3.07
N TRP A 352 3.69 9.86 3.83
CA TRP A 352 3.29 8.56 3.29
C TRP A 352 1.83 8.53 2.83
N THR A 353 0.91 9.08 3.62
CA THR A 353 -0.50 9.21 3.22
C THR A 353 -0.65 10.09 1.99
N GLY A 354 0.16 11.15 1.85
CA GLY A 354 0.22 11.96 0.63
C GLY A 354 0.66 11.15 -0.59
N ARG A 355 1.67 10.28 -0.45
CA ARG A 355 2.10 9.34 -1.50
C ARG A 355 0.98 8.35 -1.87
N PHE A 356 0.21 7.85 -0.90
CA PHE A 356 -0.94 6.97 -1.17
C PHE A 356 -2.07 7.70 -1.90
N LEU A 357 -2.39 8.92 -1.46
CA LEU A 357 -3.39 9.77 -2.10
C LEU A 357 -2.99 10.13 -3.54
N TRP A 358 -1.72 10.49 -3.76
CA TRP A 358 -1.18 10.72 -5.10
C TRP A 358 -1.34 9.49 -6.00
N ARG A 359 -0.92 8.31 -5.52
CA ARG A 359 -1.07 7.06 -6.26
C ARG A 359 -2.54 6.79 -6.59
N GLU A 360 -3.43 7.01 -5.64
CA GLU A 360 -4.86 6.81 -5.85
C GLU A 360 -5.47 7.79 -6.84
N ARG A 361 -4.97 9.02 -6.90
CA ARG A 361 -5.46 10.06 -7.81
C ARG A 361 -4.98 9.88 -9.25
N PHE A 362 -3.71 9.47 -9.43
CA PHE A 362 -3.07 9.49 -10.74
C PHE A 362 -2.90 8.11 -11.40
N ARG A 363 -2.94 6.99 -10.65
CA ARG A 363 -2.83 5.67 -11.28
C ARG A 363 -4.11 5.25 -12.02
N PRO A 364 -4.01 4.42 -13.06
CA PRO A 364 -5.19 3.78 -13.68
C PRO A 364 -5.96 2.92 -12.67
N HIS A 365 -7.27 2.76 -12.88
CA HIS A 365 -8.17 2.03 -11.97
C HIS A 365 -7.77 0.57 -11.71
N ASP A 366 -7.10 -0.06 -12.66
CA ASP A 366 -6.71 -1.48 -12.60
C ASP A 366 -5.30 -1.71 -12.05
N ALA A 367 -4.59 -0.63 -11.69
CA ALA A 367 -3.26 -0.74 -11.11
C ALA A 367 -3.35 -0.90 -9.58
N PHE A 368 -2.62 -1.87 -9.05
CA PHE A 368 -2.40 -2.00 -7.60
C PHE A 368 -1.56 -0.81 -7.07
N LYS A 369 -1.79 -0.43 -5.82
CA LYS A 369 -1.12 0.69 -5.14
C LYS A 369 0.25 0.29 -4.57
N LEU A 370 0.30 -0.79 -3.83
CA LEU A 370 1.42 -1.40 -3.13
C LEU A 370 2.13 -2.42 -4.01
N ILE A 371 1.38 -3.31 -4.66
CA ILE A 371 1.97 -4.35 -5.52
C ILE A 371 2.47 -3.69 -6.81
N LYS A 372 3.79 -3.47 -6.93
CA LYS A 372 4.40 -2.77 -8.09
C LYS A 372 4.32 -3.52 -9.43
N HIS A 373 3.78 -4.73 -9.44
CA HIS A 373 3.63 -5.53 -10.65
C HIS A 373 2.21 -5.43 -11.20
N ARG A 374 2.09 -5.24 -12.52
CA ARG A 374 0.82 -5.44 -13.22
C ARG A 374 0.49 -6.93 -13.16
N ALA A 375 -0.54 -7.33 -12.40
CA ALA A 375 -1.06 -8.67 -12.56
C ALA A 375 -1.76 -8.75 -13.91
N GLN A 376 -1.31 -9.68 -14.76
CA GLN A 376 -2.09 -10.09 -15.90
C GLN A 376 -3.19 -11.02 -15.39
N TYR A 377 -4.43 -10.56 -15.46
CA TYR A 377 -5.58 -11.41 -15.15
C TYR A 377 -5.92 -12.22 -16.38
N ARG A 378 -5.64 -13.53 -16.35
CA ARG A 378 -6.24 -14.44 -17.32
C ARG A 378 -7.69 -14.64 -16.90
N ILE A 379 -8.62 -13.97 -17.57
CA ILE A 379 -10.03 -14.32 -17.49
C ILE A 379 -10.09 -15.74 -18.06
N ALA A 380 -10.26 -16.74 -17.20
CA ALA A 380 -10.52 -18.09 -17.66
C ALA A 380 -11.69 -17.99 -18.65
N PRO A 381 -11.57 -18.50 -19.89
CA PRO A 381 -12.68 -18.49 -20.82
C PRO A 381 -13.88 -19.07 -20.07
N PRO A 382 -15.08 -18.44 -20.16
CA PRO A 382 -16.26 -18.90 -19.45
C PRO A 382 -16.33 -20.40 -19.68
N THR A 383 -16.08 -21.16 -18.60
CA THR A 383 -16.08 -22.60 -18.68
C THR A 383 -17.50 -22.90 -19.13
N ALA A 384 -17.64 -23.39 -20.36
CA ALA A 384 -18.96 -23.67 -20.93
C ALA A 384 -19.74 -24.42 -19.83
N PRO A 385 -20.99 -24.01 -19.55
CA PRO A 385 -21.74 -24.56 -18.43
C PRO A 385 -21.60 -26.08 -18.47
N PRO A 386 -21.51 -26.78 -17.33
CA PRO A 386 -21.24 -28.22 -17.30
C PRO A 386 -22.18 -29.04 -18.19
N ILE A 387 -23.36 -28.50 -18.51
CA ILE A 387 -24.32 -29.01 -19.50
C ILE A 387 -23.75 -28.98 -20.92
N ALA A 388 -23.15 -27.88 -21.37
CA ALA A 388 -22.50 -27.78 -22.68
C ALA A 388 -21.22 -28.62 -22.74
N GLN A 389 -20.45 -28.73 -21.65
CA GLN A 389 -19.31 -29.66 -21.62
C GLN A 389 -19.75 -31.13 -21.69
N ARG A 390 -20.87 -31.50 -21.04
CA ARG A 390 -21.46 -32.84 -21.14
C ARG A 390 -22.07 -33.13 -22.52
N ALA A 391 -22.60 -32.12 -23.20
CA ALA A 391 -23.11 -32.28 -24.57
C ALA A 391 -21.98 -32.40 -25.61
N VAL A 392 -20.89 -31.65 -25.42
CA VAL A 392 -19.76 -31.62 -26.36
C VAL A 392 -18.77 -32.78 -26.13
N GLN A 393 -18.64 -33.29 -24.90
CA GLN A 393 -17.77 -34.44 -24.60
C GLN A 393 -18.02 -35.68 -25.47
N PRO A 394 -19.26 -36.16 -25.69
CA PRO A 394 -19.51 -37.31 -26.53
C PRO A 394 -19.21 -37.04 -28.01
N GLN A 395 -19.42 -35.81 -28.51
CA GLN A 395 -19.06 -35.45 -29.88
C GLN A 395 -17.54 -35.42 -30.07
N LEU A 396 -16.79 -34.85 -29.12
CA LEU A 396 -15.32 -34.89 -29.12
C LEU A 396 -14.79 -36.31 -29.04
N ARG A 397 -15.37 -37.19 -28.22
CA ARG A 397 -14.98 -38.62 -28.17
C ARG A 397 -15.21 -39.32 -29.50
N ARG A 398 -16.33 -39.06 -30.19
CA ARG A 398 -16.59 -39.63 -31.53
C ARG A 398 -15.59 -39.13 -32.56
N ALA A 399 -15.32 -37.83 -32.58
CA ALA A 399 -14.33 -37.24 -33.49
C ALA A 399 -12.91 -37.78 -33.26
N TRP A 400 -12.53 -37.97 -31.99
CA TRP A 400 -11.25 -38.62 -31.66
C TRP A 400 -11.20 -40.07 -32.11
N ALA A 401 -12.28 -40.84 -31.92
CA ALA A 401 -12.36 -42.22 -32.37
C ALA A 401 -12.29 -42.35 -33.91
N SER A 402 -12.87 -41.42 -34.67
CA SER A 402 -12.75 -41.42 -36.13
C SER A 402 -11.32 -41.10 -36.59
N VAL A 403 -10.64 -40.17 -35.92
CA VAL A 403 -9.24 -39.84 -36.24
C VAL A 403 -8.30 -41.01 -35.91
N SER A 404 -8.50 -41.70 -34.79
CA SER A 404 -7.67 -42.88 -34.46
C SER A 404 -7.86 -44.04 -35.45
N ASN A 405 -9.07 -44.22 -35.99
CA ASN A 405 -9.34 -45.25 -37.00
C ASN A 405 -8.71 -44.91 -38.35
N LEU A 406 -8.69 -43.64 -38.73
CA LEU A 406 -7.99 -43.18 -39.93
C LEU A 406 -6.48 -43.42 -39.83
N HIS A 407 -5.88 -43.14 -38.66
CA HIS A 407 -4.46 -43.39 -38.46
C HIS A 407 -4.11 -44.88 -38.52
N ARG A 408 -4.96 -45.76 -37.97
CA ARG A 408 -4.73 -47.21 -37.98
C ARG A 408 -4.87 -47.82 -39.39
N LYS A 409 -5.75 -47.26 -40.24
CA LYS A 409 -5.86 -47.62 -41.66
C LYS A 409 -4.73 -47.11 -42.53
N ALA A 410 -4.10 -45.99 -42.15
CA ALA A 410 -2.96 -45.44 -42.89
C ALA A 410 -1.64 -46.16 -42.58
N SER A 411 -1.58 -46.93 -41.48
CA SER A 411 -0.41 -47.71 -41.06
C SER A 411 -0.46 -49.19 -41.49
N SER A 412 -1.54 -49.62 -42.12
CA SER A 412 -1.74 -50.95 -42.73
C SER A 412 -1.70 -50.82 -44.23
#